data_AF-A0A4R2RQP8-F1
#
_entry.id   AF-A0A4R2RQP8-F1
#
_cell.length_a   1.000
_cell.length_b   1.000
_cell.length_c   1.000
_cell.angle_alpha   90.00
_cell.angle_beta   90.00
_cell.angle_gamma   90.00
#
_symmetry.space_group_name_H-M   'P 1'
#
loop_
_entity.id
_entity.type
_entity.pdbx_description
1 polymer ?
#
loop_
_entity_poly.entity_id
_entity_poly.type
_entity_poly.pdbx_seq_one_letter_code
_entity_poly.pdbx_strand_id
1 'polypeptide(L)'
;MTGQTLNRFEWLKAVNRSDLLPRAKVVASALAIEFCNDETGRLDPGVKTLADATCQTVDTVKRAIRDLTDGGWLARTEGRGRGNKTEYTLLSPGKVIAISSTKKGADMHRAKGGTDAPLTKEKGAPVHGKGGTDALSYNKDKQTLNKEGANPDRFRHHQFTGNAWTGPAVVPATDHAALGEWGRWLKAEGFPALSEFPIKRQGSKKGSEFFALPWRRPPTDMEQADEARAYFSAMIEPEGLRYAAQ
;
A
#
# COMPACT_ATOMS: atom_id res chain seq x y z
N MET A 1 -6.63 1.26 30.34
CA MET A 1 -5.30 1.20 29.70
C MET A 1 -5.53 1.16 28.20
N THR A 2 -5.52 2.31 27.54
CA THR A 2 -5.75 2.44 26.10
C THR A 2 -4.52 1.90 25.37
N GLY A 3 -4.59 0.65 24.92
CA GLY A 3 -3.52 0.04 24.14
C GLY A 3 -3.31 0.87 22.89
N GLN A 4 -2.12 1.47 22.76
CA GLN A 4 -1.66 2.01 21.48
C GLN A 4 -1.73 0.89 20.45
N THR A 5 -2.69 0.97 19.54
CA THR A 5 -2.76 0.09 18.37
C THR A 5 -1.48 0.35 17.58
N LEU A 6 -0.59 -0.64 17.57
CA LEU A 6 0.67 -0.56 16.83
C LEU A 6 0.38 -0.21 15.38
N ASN A 7 0.90 0.93 14.89
CA ASN A 7 0.70 1.32 13.51
C ASN A 7 1.41 0.31 12.59
N ARG A 8 0.61 -0.51 11.88
CA ARG A 8 1.09 -1.61 11.03
C ARG A 8 2.11 -1.19 9.97
N PHE A 9 2.03 0.05 9.48
CA PHE A 9 2.98 0.57 8.50
C PHE A 9 4.31 0.96 9.15
N GLU A 10 4.28 1.52 10.37
CA GLU A 10 5.51 1.78 11.14
C GLU A 10 6.17 0.47 11.57
N TRP A 11 5.36 -0.53 11.95
CA TRP A 11 5.85 -1.90 12.19
C TRP A 11 6.53 -2.47 10.94
N LEU A 12 5.91 -2.37 9.77
CA LEU A 12 6.48 -2.85 8.52
C LEU A 12 7.79 -2.12 8.15
N LYS A 13 7.86 -0.80 8.36
CA LYS A 13 9.11 -0.03 8.19
C LYS A 13 10.22 -0.56 9.10
N ALA A 14 9.89 -0.88 10.35
CA ALA A 14 10.85 -1.45 11.30
C ALA A 14 11.30 -2.86 10.88
N VAL A 15 10.37 -3.73 10.48
CA VAL A 15 10.69 -5.07 9.95
C VAL A 15 11.60 -4.99 8.73
N ASN A 16 11.32 -4.07 7.80
CA ASN A 16 12.13 -3.90 6.59
C ASN A 16 13.58 -3.48 6.89
N ARG A 17 13.80 -2.75 7.98
CA ARG A 17 15.13 -2.35 8.48
C ARG A 17 15.83 -3.40 9.32
N SER A 18 15.15 -4.47 9.71
CA SER A 18 15.73 -5.55 10.51
C SER A 18 16.59 -6.50 9.67
N ASP A 19 17.39 -7.33 10.34
CA ASP A 19 18.24 -8.37 9.73
C ASP A 19 17.47 -9.66 9.38
N LEU A 20 16.14 -9.59 9.28
CA LEU A 20 15.31 -10.71 8.86
C LEU A 20 15.60 -11.11 7.40
N LEU A 21 15.46 -12.41 7.13
CA LEU A 21 15.58 -12.96 5.79
C LEU A 21 14.51 -12.37 4.84
N PRO A 22 14.80 -12.23 3.54
CA PRO A 22 13.84 -11.70 2.57
C PRO A 22 12.49 -12.42 2.58
N ARG A 23 12.48 -13.75 2.76
CA ARG A 23 11.24 -14.55 2.86
C ARG A 23 10.34 -14.09 4.03
N ALA A 24 10.94 -13.72 5.16
CA ALA A 24 10.23 -13.25 6.34
C ALA A 24 9.68 -11.83 6.13
N LYS A 25 10.44 -10.97 5.44
CA LYS A 25 9.98 -9.62 5.07
C LYS A 25 8.80 -9.65 4.10
N VAL A 26 8.79 -10.58 3.13
CA VAL A 26 7.64 -10.76 2.22
C VAL A 26 6.38 -11.16 2.98
N VAL A 27 6.48 -12.15 3.89
CA VAL A 27 5.35 -12.55 4.73
C VAL A 27 4.90 -11.41 5.64
N ALA A 28 5.83 -10.66 6.24
CA ALA A 28 5.51 -9.49 7.05
C ALA A 28 4.77 -8.40 6.27
N SER A 29 5.18 -8.13 5.02
CA SER A 29 4.47 -7.19 4.14
C SER A 29 3.02 -7.63 3.90
N ALA A 30 2.79 -8.90 3.56
CA ALA A 30 1.45 -9.43 3.36
C ALA A 30 0.60 -9.31 4.63
N LEU A 31 1.17 -9.66 5.79
CA LEU A 31 0.50 -9.54 7.09
C LEU A 31 0.06 -8.10 7.38
N ALA A 32 0.95 -7.13 7.18
CA ALA A 32 0.68 -5.72 7.49
C ALA A 32 -0.26 -5.05 6.48
N ILE A 33 -0.19 -5.40 5.19
CA ILE A 33 -0.93 -4.71 4.12
C ILE A 33 -2.28 -5.39 3.86
N GLU A 34 -2.33 -6.71 3.79
CA GLU A 34 -3.50 -7.44 3.29
C GLU A 34 -4.38 -8.04 4.39
N PHE A 35 -3.76 -8.48 5.51
CA PHE A 35 -4.47 -9.27 6.52
C PHE A 35 -4.75 -8.54 7.83
N CYS A 36 -4.12 -7.39 8.06
CA CYS A 36 -4.35 -6.60 9.26
C CYS A 36 -5.67 -5.83 9.13
N ASN A 37 -6.68 -6.21 9.91
CA ASN A 37 -7.97 -5.51 9.93
C ASN A 37 -7.84 -4.12 10.56
N ASP A 38 -8.26 -3.06 9.85
CA ASP A 38 -8.18 -1.67 10.31
C ASP A 38 -9.06 -1.35 11.53
N GLU A 39 -10.23 -1.99 11.64
CA GLU A 39 -11.22 -1.70 12.68
C GLU A 39 -10.95 -2.48 13.96
N THR A 40 -10.50 -3.73 13.83
CA THR A 40 -10.34 -4.66 14.97
C THR A 40 -8.89 -4.96 15.32
N GLY A 41 -7.92 -4.64 14.45
CA GLY A 41 -6.52 -5.00 14.62
C GLY A 41 -6.24 -6.51 14.61
N ARG A 42 -7.26 -7.33 14.33
CA ARG A 42 -7.16 -8.79 14.32
C ARG A 42 -6.41 -9.27 13.09
N LEU A 43 -5.64 -10.33 13.29
CA LEU A 43 -4.84 -10.95 12.24
C LEU A 43 -4.91 -12.48 12.41
N ASP A 44 -5.77 -13.12 11.63
CA ASP A 44 -6.06 -14.55 11.68
C ASP A 44 -5.90 -15.33 10.34
N PRO A 45 -4.91 -15.01 9.46
CA PRO A 45 -4.75 -15.72 8.20
C PRO A 45 -4.23 -17.15 8.40
N GLY A 46 -4.79 -18.09 7.63
CA GLY A 46 -4.27 -19.44 7.56
C GLY A 46 -2.91 -19.48 6.86
N VAL A 47 -2.07 -20.48 7.20
CA VAL A 47 -0.75 -20.65 6.55
C VAL A 47 -0.88 -20.86 5.04
N LYS A 48 -1.95 -21.53 4.58
CA LYS A 48 -2.25 -21.69 3.15
C LYS A 48 -2.60 -20.35 2.50
N THR A 49 -3.45 -19.55 3.14
CA THR A 49 -3.81 -18.21 2.69
C THR A 49 -2.57 -17.31 2.53
N LEU A 50 -1.63 -17.40 3.48
CA LEU A 50 -0.35 -16.69 3.37
C LEU A 50 0.53 -17.21 2.24
N ALA A 51 0.54 -18.52 1.99
CA ALA A 51 1.28 -19.13 0.88
C ALA A 51 0.75 -18.63 -0.47
N ASP A 52 -0.57 -18.60 -0.62
CA ASP A 52 -1.23 -18.11 -1.83
C ASP A 52 -0.96 -16.62 -2.05
N ALA A 53 -1.11 -15.80 -1.00
CA ALA A 53 -0.87 -14.35 -1.07
C ALA A 53 0.59 -13.98 -1.37
N THR A 54 1.54 -14.72 -0.81
CA THR A 54 2.98 -14.46 -1.01
C THR A 54 3.58 -15.19 -2.21
N CYS A 55 2.79 -16.03 -2.90
CA CYS A 55 3.26 -16.95 -3.94
C CYS A 55 4.45 -17.82 -3.47
N GLN A 56 4.46 -18.20 -2.19
CA GLN A 56 5.48 -19.05 -1.59
C GLN A 56 4.93 -20.43 -1.27
N THR A 57 5.80 -21.43 -1.16
CA THR A 57 5.36 -22.74 -0.68
C THR A 57 4.97 -22.67 0.79
N VAL A 58 4.03 -23.53 1.21
CA VAL A 58 3.59 -23.63 2.61
C VAL A 58 4.76 -23.81 3.58
N ASP A 59 5.77 -24.60 3.21
CA ASP A 59 6.95 -24.81 4.05
C ASP A 59 7.85 -23.56 4.14
N THR A 60 7.91 -22.76 3.08
CA THR A 60 8.62 -21.47 3.10
C THR A 60 7.91 -20.49 4.04
N VAL A 61 6.58 -20.42 3.98
CA VAL A 61 5.79 -19.57 4.87
C VAL A 61 5.94 -20.00 6.33
N LYS A 62 5.90 -21.31 6.63
CA LYS A 62 6.16 -21.81 8.00
C LYS A 62 7.53 -21.39 8.52
N ARG A 63 8.58 -21.46 7.67
CA ARG A 63 9.93 -21.01 8.03
C ARG A 63 9.96 -19.49 8.23
N ALA A 64 9.32 -18.72 7.37
CA ALA A 64 9.23 -17.27 7.50
C ALA A 64 8.49 -16.83 8.78
N ILE A 65 7.38 -17.49 9.15
CA ILE A 65 6.67 -17.26 10.41
C ILE A 65 7.56 -17.59 11.61
N ARG A 66 8.34 -18.68 11.52
CA ARG A 66 9.31 -19.02 12.56
C ARG A 66 10.38 -17.93 12.68
N ASP A 67 10.98 -17.50 11.58
CA ASP A 67 11.97 -16.42 11.57
C ASP A 67 11.41 -15.12 12.20
N LEU A 68 10.14 -14.78 11.92
CA LEU A 68 9.45 -13.62 12.51
C LEU A 68 9.19 -13.78 14.01
N THR A 69 8.83 -14.98 14.45
CA THR A 69 8.61 -15.30 15.87
C THR A 69 9.92 -15.27 16.64
N ASP A 70 10.95 -15.92 16.11
CA ASP A 70 12.28 -15.99 16.72
C ASP A 70 12.94 -14.59 16.76
N GLY A 71 12.66 -13.76 15.76
CA GLY A 71 13.09 -12.35 15.73
C GLY A 71 12.27 -11.41 16.62
N GLY A 72 11.24 -11.90 17.33
CA GLY A 72 10.41 -11.10 18.22
C GLY A 72 9.50 -10.09 17.52
N TRP A 73 9.21 -10.28 16.23
CA TRP A 73 8.34 -9.41 15.43
C TRP A 73 6.89 -9.88 15.41
N LEU A 74 6.65 -11.15 15.75
CA LEU A 74 5.34 -11.77 15.70
C LEU A 74 5.13 -12.68 16.91
N ALA A 75 4.02 -12.52 17.61
CA ALA A 75 3.50 -13.54 18.53
C ALA A 75 2.46 -14.38 17.81
N ARG A 76 2.46 -15.68 18.07
CA ARG A 76 1.50 -16.63 17.50
C ARG A 76 0.74 -17.33 18.62
N THR A 77 -0.58 -17.20 18.61
CA THR A 77 -1.48 -17.93 19.50
C THR A 77 -2.13 -19.06 18.71
N GLU A 78 -1.80 -20.29 19.07
CA GLU A 78 -2.38 -21.47 18.43
C GLU A 78 -3.76 -21.77 19.02
N GLY A 79 -4.80 -21.61 18.20
CA GLY A 79 -6.13 -22.11 18.51
C GLY A 79 -6.17 -23.64 18.53
N ARG A 80 -6.40 -24.26 19.68
CA ARG A 80 -6.59 -25.72 19.79
C ARG A 80 -8.08 -26.08 19.71
N GLY A 81 -8.49 -26.86 18.71
CA GLY A 81 -9.85 -27.40 18.59
C GLY A 81 -10.64 -26.91 17.37
N ARG A 82 -11.78 -27.55 17.10
CA ARG A 82 -12.66 -27.22 15.96
C ARG A 82 -13.22 -25.81 16.10
N GLY A 83 -12.91 -24.93 15.15
CA GLY A 83 -13.37 -23.53 15.13
C GLY A 83 -12.37 -22.52 15.68
N ASN A 84 -11.26 -22.96 16.28
CA ASN A 84 -10.23 -22.05 16.76
C ASN A 84 -9.24 -21.71 15.62
N LYS A 85 -8.98 -20.42 15.44
CA LYS A 85 -8.08 -19.91 14.41
C LYS A 85 -6.70 -19.65 15.01
N THR A 86 -5.67 -19.69 14.15
CA THR A 86 -4.36 -19.16 14.54
C THR A 86 -4.46 -17.65 14.50
N GLU A 87 -4.20 -17.01 15.62
CA GLU A 87 -4.14 -15.55 15.72
C GLU A 87 -2.68 -15.14 15.82
N TYR A 88 -2.34 -14.05 15.13
CA TYR A 88 -1.03 -13.44 15.24
C TYR A 88 -1.15 -12.03 15.81
N THR A 89 -0.14 -11.65 16.58
CA THR A 89 -0.03 -10.31 17.15
C THR A 89 1.27 -9.70 16.68
N LEU A 90 1.20 -8.51 16.07
CA LEU A 90 2.37 -7.75 15.67
C LEU A 90 3.09 -7.27 16.93
N LEU A 91 4.37 -7.64 17.05
CA LEU A 91 5.22 -7.19 18.14
C LEU A 91 6.25 -6.20 17.61
N SER A 92 6.61 -5.23 18.44
CA SER A 92 7.78 -4.38 18.21
C SER A 92 8.83 -4.75 19.24
N PRO A 93 10.09 -5.02 18.85
CA PRO A 93 11.18 -5.13 19.80
C PRO A 93 11.26 -3.83 20.59
N GLY A 94 10.91 -3.87 21.88
CA GLY A 94 10.94 -2.70 22.74
C GLY A 94 12.37 -2.27 23.04
N LYS A 95 13.05 -1.61 22.10
CA LYS A 95 14.25 -0.80 22.35
C LYS A 95 14.65 0.02 21.11
N VAL A 96 14.80 1.32 21.34
CA VAL A 96 15.31 2.41 20.48
C VAL A 96 16.09 1.91 19.24
N ILE A 97 15.51 2.10 18.05
CA ILE A 97 16.26 1.98 16.79
C ILE A 97 17.10 3.25 16.67
N ALA A 98 18.42 3.13 16.85
CA ALA A 98 19.34 4.18 16.48
C ALA A 98 19.15 4.46 14.98
N ILE A 99 18.77 5.69 14.65
CA ILE A 99 18.80 6.18 13.28
C ILE A 99 20.26 6.12 12.85
N SER A 100 20.61 5.26 11.89
CA SER A 100 21.99 5.14 11.44
C SER A 100 22.45 6.47 10.86
N SER A 101 23.25 7.20 11.64
CA SER A 101 24.01 8.33 11.13
C SER A 101 25.05 7.79 10.16
N THR A 102 25.03 8.32 8.94
CA THR A 102 26.03 8.14 7.89
C THR A 102 27.48 8.12 8.40
N LYS A 103 28.23 7.06 8.05
CA LYS A 103 29.70 7.08 7.87
C LYS A 103 30.01 6.19 6.67
N LYS A 104 30.33 6.78 5.50
CA LYS A 104 31.69 7.14 5.04
C LYS A 104 32.61 5.92 4.95
N GLY A 105 32.72 5.40 3.73
CA GLY A 105 33.86 4.67 3.13
C GLY A 105 34.49 3.54 3.93
N ALA A 106 34.28 2.30 3.48
CA ALA A 106 35.21 1.20 3.71
C ALA A 106 35.66 0.64 2.35
N ASP A 107 36.97 0.54 2.17
CA ASP A 107 37.64 0.04 0.96
C ASP A 107 37.22 -1.40 0.62
N MET A 108 36.83 -1.63 -0.63
CA MET A 108 36.65 -2.98 -1.15
C MET A 108 38.01 -3.63 -1.43
N HIS A 109 38.49 -4.45 -0.50
CA HIS A 109 39.56 -5.39 -0.81
C HIS A 109 39.03 -6.51 -1.72
N ARG A 110 39.55 -6.54 -2.95
CA ARG A 110 39.30 -7.57 -3.98
C ARG A 110 40.31 -8.72 -3.80
N ALA A 111 39.84 -9.88 -3.36
CA ALA A 111 40.53 -11.18 -3.51
C ALA A 111 39.43 -12.27 -3.51
N LYS A 112 39.03 -12.84 -4.65
CA LYS A 112 39.72 -13.86 -5.50
C LYS A 112 39.83 -15.22 -4.80
N GLY A 113 39.04 -16.19 -5.29
CA GLY A 113 39.34 -17.63 -5.25
C GLY A 113 38.37 -18.50 -4.46
N GLY A 114 37.28 -18.96 -5.09
CA GLY A 114 36.62 -20.20 -4.66
C GLY A 114 37.46 -21.38 -5.15
N THR A 115 37.84 -22.28 -4.24
CA THR A 115 38.60 -23.49 -4.56
C THR A 115 37.62 -24.54 -5.10
N ASP A 116 37.77 -24.92 -6.37
CA ASP A 116 36.96 -25.99 -6.97
C ASP A 116 37.25 -27.34 -6.29
N ALA A 117 36.19 -28.10 -5.98
CA ALA A 117 36.29 -29.46 -5.48
C ALA A 117 36.69 -30.42 -6.63
N PRO A 118 37.52 -31.46 -6.39
CA PRO A 118 37.95 -32.35 -7.45
C PRO A 118 36.80 -33.23 -7.97
N LEU A 119 36.63 -33.25 -9.30
CA LEU A 119 35.74 -34.17 -10.01
C LEU A 119 36.29 -35.61 -9.95
N THR A 120 35.65 -36.47 -9.16
CA THR A 120 35.80 -37.93 -9.31
C THR A 120 34.71 -38.48 -10.24
N LYS A 121 35.14 -39.19 -11.29
CA LYS A 121 34.29 -39.86 -12.27
C LYS A 121 33.72 -41.16 -11.71
N GLU A 122 32.50 -41.15 -11.17
CA GLU A 122 31.71 -42.37 -11.01
C GLU A 122 30.28 -42.24 -11.55
N LYS A 123 30.13 -42.90 -12.70
CA LYS A 123 28.98 -43.52 -13.35
C LYS A 123 27.65 -43.62 -12.56
N GLY A 124 26.69 -42.78 -12.96
CA GLY A 124 25.27 -43.10 -13.19
C GLY A 124 24.43 -43.81 -12.12
N ALA A 125 23.41 -43.12 -11.60
CA ALA A 125 22.20 -43.74 -11.06
C ALA A 125 21.02 -43.53 -12.03
N PRO A 126 20.14 -44.52 -12.25
CA PRO A 126 19.02 -44.41 -13.18
C PRO A 126 17.91 -43.58 -12.53
N VAL A 127 17.79 -42.31 -12.93
CA VAL A 127 16.63 -41.49 -12.55
C VAL A 127 15.49 -41.78 -13.52
N HIS A 128 14.48 -42.48 -13.02
CA HIS A 128 13.21 -42.74 -13.67
C HIS A 128 12.53 -41.40 -14.00
N GLY A 129 12.12 -41.25 -15.27
CA GLY A 129 11.49 -40.06 -15.77
C GLY A 129 10.11 -39.79 -15.16
N LYS A 130 9.80 -38.51 -14.99
CA LYS A 130 8.43 -38.00 -15.00
C LYS A 130 8.40 -36.67 -15.74
N GLY A 131 8.01 -36.75 -17.01
CA GLY A 131 7.46 -35.61 -17.72
C GLY A 131 6.12 -35.25 -17.09
N GLY A 132 5.95 -33.98 -16.75
CA GLY A 132 4.67 -33.36 -16.48
C GLY A 132 4.41 -32.37 -17.61
N THR A 133 3.62 -32.79 -18.58
CA THR A 133 2.98 -31.91 -19.55
C THR A 133 1.92 -31.13 -18.80
N ASP A 134 2.20 -29.87 -18.46
CA ASP A 134 1.13 -28.92 -18.20
C ASP A 134 1.55 -27.57 -18.77
N ALA A 135 0.89 -27.22 -19.88
CA ALA A 135 0.99 -25.90 -20.46
C ALA A 135 0.40 -24.89 -19.47
N LEU A 136 1.04 -23.72 -19.33
CA LEU A 136 0.52 -22.61 -18.57
C LEU A 136 -0.91 -22.29 -19.06
N SER A 137 -1.91 -22.45 -18.18
CA SER A 137 -3.25 -21.96 -18.48
C SER A 137 -3.17 -20.44 -18.61
N TYR A 138 -3.52 -19.95 -19.80
CA TYR A 138 -3.70 -18.54 -20.06
C TYR A 138 -4.76 -17.99 -19.09
N ASN A 139 -4.34 -17.30 -18.04
CA ASN A 139 -5.25 -16.46 -17.25
C ASN A 139 -5.65 -15.26 -18.10
N LYS A 140 -6.76 -15.41 -18.83
CA LYS A 140 -7.57 -14.31 -19.35
C LYS A 140 -8.39 -13.76 -18.18
N ASP A 141 -7.76 -13.04 -17.26
CA ASP A 141 -8.50 -12.11 -16.40
C ASP A 141 -7.67 -10.86 -16.17
N LYS A 142 -8.30 -9.74 -16.52
CA LYS A 142 -7.69 -8.42 -16.55
C LYS A 142 -7.24 -8.03 -15.15
N GLN A 143 -5.95 -7.79 -15.02
CA GLN A 143 -5.34 -7.08 -13.90
C GLN A 143 -6.10 -5.75 -13.70
N THR A 144 -6.97 -5.66 -12.69
CA THR A 144 -7.37 -4.35 -12.18
C THR A 144 -6.19 -3.83 -11.40
N LEU A 145 -5.27 -3.13 -12.10
CA LEU A 145 -4.34 -2.24 -11.44
C LEU A 145 -5.18 -1.34 -10.53
N ASN A 146 -4.99 -1.48 -9.21
CA ASN A 146 -5.34 -0.43 -8.27
C ASN A 146 -4.47 0.76 -8.63
N LYS A 147 -4.96 1.59 -9.56
CA LYS A 147 -4.48 2.94 -9.74
C LYS A 147 -4.86 3.64 -8.46
N GLU A 148 -3.89 3.90 -7.59
CA GLU A 148 -4.00 4.97 -6.59
C GLU A 148 -4.15 6.28 -7.38
N GLY A 149 -5.38 6.54 -7.84
CA GLY A 149 -5.80 7.84 -8.32
C GLY A 149 -5.79 8.79 -7.13
N ALA A 150 -5.39 10.03 -7.38
CA ALA A 150 -5.35 11.09 -6.38
C ALA A 150 -6.60 11.05 -5.49
N ASN A 151 -6.40 10.91 -4.18
CA ASN A 151 -7.49 10.68 -3.24
C ASN A 151 -8.13 12.02 -2.84
N PRO A 152 -9.38 12.32 -3.27
CA PRO A 152 -10.06 13.55 -2.86
C PRO A 152 -10.38 13.60 -1.35
N ASP A 153 -10.25 12.48 -0.63
CA ASP A 153 -10.32 12.47 0.84
C ASP A 153 -9.17 13.25 1.50
N ARG A 154 -8.09 13.57 0.75
CA ARG A 154 -7.01 14.45 1.25
C ARG A 154 -7.54 15.81 1.70
N PHE A 155 -8.56 16.33 1.05
CA PHE A 155 -9.15 17.63 1.36
C PHE A 155 -10.37 17.53 2.29
N ARG A 156 -10.69 16.35 2.84
CA ARG A 156 -11.87 16.15 3.70
C ARG A 156 -11.86 17.04 4.95
N HIS A 157 -10.68 17.34 5.47
CA HIS A 157 -10.48 18.21 6.63
C HIS A 157 -9.94 19.60 6.26
N HIS A 158 -9.77 19.88 4.97
CA HIS A 158 -9.27 21.17 4.49
C HIS A 158 -10.37 22.22 4.58
N GLN A 159 -10.07 23.38 5.17
CA GLN A 159 -10.99 24.50 5.22
C GLN A 159 -10.65 25.46 4.09
N PHE A 160 -11.47 25.42 3.03
CA PHE A 160 -11.35 26.37 1.93
C PHE A 160 -11.68 27.79 2.38
N THR A 161 -11.00 28.77 1.80
CA THR A 161 -11.20 30.18 2.12
C THR A 161 -12.68 30.58 1.93
N GLY A 162 -13.26 31.22 2.94
CA GLY A 162 -14.68 31.65 2.92
C GLY A 162 -15.70 30.57 3.27
N ASN A 163 -15.31 29.30 3.49
CA ASN A 163 -16.24 28.27 3.96
C ASN A 163 -16.32 28.23 5.50
N ALA A 164 -17.55 28.19 6.02
CA ALA A 164 -17.84 27.96 7.43
C ALA A 164 -17.69 26.48 7.86
N TRP A 165 -17.40 25.58 6.92
CA TRP A 165 -17.26 24.14 7.14
C TRP A 165 -15.95 23.62 6.56
N THR A 166 -15.44 22.52 7.13
CA THR A 166 -14.29 21.79 6.62
C THR A 166 -14.72 20.83 5.51
N GLY A 167 -13.94 20.77 4.44
CA GLY A 167 -14.10 19.84 3.33
C GLY A 167 -14.67 20.48 2.06
N PRO A 168 -14.60 19.74 0.93
CA PRO A 168 -15.13 20.21 -0.34
C PRO A 168 -16.67 20.28 -0.33
N ALA A 169 -17.22 21.23 -1.07
CA ALA A 169 -18.63 21.33 -1.38
C ALA A 169 -19.08 20.17 -2.29
N VAL A 170 -20.26 19.63 -1.99
CA VAL A 170 -20.90 18.58 -2.78
C VAL A 170 -21.82 19.24 -3.82
N VAL A 171 -21.50 19.09 -5.10
CA VAL A 171 -22.32 19.58 -6.22
C VAL A 171 -22.94 18.39 -6.95
N PRO A 172 -24.28 18.26 -6.98
CA PRO A 172 -24.94 17.16 -7.69
C PRO A 172 -24.62 17.16 -9.19
N ALA A 173 -24.49 15.98 -9.79
CA ALA A 173 -24.30 15.82 -11.23
C ALA A 173 -25.46 16.39 -12.08
N THR A 174 -26.63 16.57 -11.45
CA THR A 174 -27.81 17.20 -12.05
C THR A 174 -27.75 18.72 -12.10
N ASP A 175 -26.81 19.35 -11.37
CA ASP A 175 -26.62 20.80 -11.38
C ASP A 175 -25.72 21.23 -12.54
N HIS A 176 -26.29 21.18 -13.75
CA HIS A 176 -25.59 21.51 -14.98
C HIS A 176 -25.10 22.96 -15.05
N ALA A 177 -25.77 23.89 -14.33
CA ALA A 177 -25.37 25.28 -14.29
C ALA A 177 -24.04 25.46 -13.54
N ALA A 178 -23.96 24.90 -12.32
CA ALA A 178 -22.74 24.95 -11.51
C ALA A 178 -21.57 24.19 -12.19
N LEU A 179 -21.84 23.01 -12.76
CA LEU A 179 -20.82 22.22 -13.45
C LEU A 179 -20.35 22.87 -14.75
N GLY A 180 -21.24 23.56 -15.46
CA GLY A 180 -20.89 24.33 -16.66
C GLY A 180 -20.03 25.55 -16.36
N GLU A 181 -20.28 26.24 -15.23
CA GLU A 181 -19.40 27.32 -14.73
C GLU A 181 -18.01 26.79 -14.38
N TRP A 182 -17.93 25.69 -13.63
CA TRP A 182 -16.66 25.05 -13.31
C TRP A 182 -15.91 24.54 -14.55
N GLY A 183 -16.61 23.96 -15.52
CA GLY A 183 -16.01 23.52 -16.78
C GLY A 183 -15.41 24.68 -17.59
N ARG A 184 -16.07 25.85 -17.59
CA ARG A 184 -15.53 27.06 -18.23
C ARG A 184 -14.29 27.58 -17.50
N TRP A 185 -14.33 27.61 -16.17
CA TRP A 185 -13.20 28.03 -15.35
C TRP A 185 -11.98 27.11 -15.55
N LEU A 186 -12.16 25.79 -15.48
CA LEU A 186 -11.09 24.81 -15.72
C LEU A 186 -10.47 24.96 -17.11
N LYS A 187 -11.30 25.17 -18.14
CA LYS A 187 -10.82 25.39 -19.50
C LYS A 187 -10.02 26.68 -19.62
N ALA A 188 -10.42 27.76 -18.94
CA ALA A 188 -9.68 29.01 -18.92
C ALA A 188 -8.32 28.87 -18.23
N GLU A 189 -8.26 28.03 -17.19
CA GLU A 189 -7.06 27.75 -16.40
C GLU A 189 -6.18 26.63 -16.99
N GLY A 190 -6.57 26.02 -18.11
CA GLY A 190 -5.80 24.97 -18.79
C GLY A 190 -5.89 23.57 -18.16
N PHE A 191 -6.87 23.35 -17.28
CA PHE A 191 -7.13 22.06 -16.66
C PHE A 191 -8.02 21.16 -17.54
N PRO A 192 -7.94 19.81 -17.38
CA PRO A 192 -8.80 18.85 -18.06
C PRO A 192 -10.28 19.00 -17.63
N ALA A 193 -11.19 18.29 -18.32
CA ALA A 193 -12.61 18.35 -17.99
C ALA A 193 -12.92 17.76 -16.61
N LEU A 194 -14.00 18.24 -15.95
CA LEU A 194 -14.44 17.73 -14.63
C LEU A 194 -14.60 16.21 -14.58
N SER A 195 -14.98 15.58 -15.68
CA SER A 195 -15.14 14.12 -15.80
C SER A 195 -13.84 13.34 -15.78
N GLU A 196 -12.71 13.99 -16.03
CA GLU A 196 -11.38 13.37 -16.05
C GLU A 196 -10.74 13.33 -14.66
N PHE A 197 -11.26 14.13 -13.72
CA PHE A 197 -10.79 14.14 -12.34
C PHE A 197 -11.44 13.00 -11.51
N PRO A 198 -10.70 12.42 -10.54
CA PRO A 198 -11.22 11.39 -9.63
C PRO A 198 -12.16 11.95 -8.54
N ILE A 199 -12.90 13.02 -8.81
CA ILE A 199 -13.77 13.74 -7.85
C ILE A 199 -15.25 13.41 -8.01
N LYS A 200 -15.63 12.68 -9.06
CA LYS A 200 -16.99 12.19 -9.27
C LYS A 200 -17.25 11.00 -8.34
N ARG A 201 -18.25 11.11 -7.46
CA ARG A 201 -18.65 10.07 -6.52
C ARG A 201 -20.12 9.68 -6.68
N GLN A 202 -20.42 8.44 -6.29
CA GLN A 202 -21.79 7.95 -6.13
C GLN A 202 -22.23 8.19 -4.68
N GLY A 203 -23.42 8.75 -4.51
CA GLY A 203 -24.09 8.94 -3.23
C GLY A 203 -24.83 7.68 -2.78
N SER A 204 -25.34 7.72 -1.55
CA SER A 204 -26.01 6.59 -0.90
C SER A 204 -27.31 6.16 -1.59
N LYS A 205 -27.93 7.05 -2.38
CA LYS A 205 -29.12 6.73 -3.17
C LYS A 205 -28.72 6.26 -4.56
N LYS A 206 -29.35 5.19 -5.04
CA LYS A 206 -29.17 4.64 -6.39
C LYS A 206 -29.37 5.74 -7.44
N GLY A 207 -28.32 6.05 -8.21
CA GLY A 207 -28.34 7.08 -9.26
C GLY A 207 -28.03 8.51 -8.81
N SER A 208 -27.70 8.74 -7.54
CA SER A 208 -27.22 10.06 -7.08
C SER A 208 -25.73 10.19 -7.33
N GLU A 209 -25.34 10.87 -8.41
CA GLU A 209 -23.93 11.20 -8.67
C GLU A 209 -23.65 12.64 -8.23
N PHE A 210 -22.47 12.89 -7.68
CA PHE A 210 -22.03 14.23 -7.27
C PHE A 210 -20.53 14.43 -7.50
N PHE A 211 -20.13 15.70 -7.60
CA PHE A 211 -18.74 16.14 -7.68
C PHE A 211 -18.35 16.80 -6.36
N ALA A 212 -17.19 16.43 -5.83
CA ALA A 212 -16.56 17.13 -4.71
C ALA A 212 -15.71 18.29 -5.27
N LEU A 213 -16.12 19.53 -5.02
CA LEU A 213 -15.48 20.75 -5.52
C LEU A 213 -15.11 21.68 -4.35
N PRO A 214 -14.12 22.56 -4.47
CA PRO A 214 -13.76 23.51 -3.41
C PRO A 214 -14.95 24.35 -2.93
N TRP A 215 -15.74 24.84 -3.89
CA TRP A 215 -16.95 25.63 -3.69
C TRP A 215 -18.06 25.19 -4.64
N ARG A 216 -19.30 25.63 -4.37
CA ARG A 216 -20.46 25.36 -5.24
C ARG A 216 -20.34 26.02 -6.62
N ARG A 217 -19.62 27.14 -6.69
CA ARG A 217 -19.33 27.89 -7.92
C ARG A 217 -17.83 28.13 -8.03
N PRO A 218 -17.29 28.34 -9.23
CA PRO A 218 -15.89 28.68 -9.40
C PRO A 218 -15.55 30.02 -8.73
N PRO A 219 -14.28 30.18 -8.29
CA PRO A 219 -13.84 31.40 -7.62
C PRO A 219 -13.83 32.60 -8.57
N THR A 220 -14.15 33.77 -8.03
CA THR A 220 -14.02 35.07 -8.73
C THR A 220 -12.81 35.85 -8.22
N ASP A 221 -12.42 35.61 -6.97
CA ASP A 221 -11.28 36.25 -6.32
C ASP A 221 -9.98 35.49 -6.60
N MET A 222 -8.87 36.22 -6.67
CA MET A 222 -7.55 35.67 -7.00
C MET A 222 -7.05 34.65 -5.97
N GLU A 223 -7.25 34.92 -4.68
CA GLU A 223 -6.85 34.01 -3.58
C GLU A 223 -7.61 32.68 -3.62
N GLN A 224 -8.93 32.73 -3.89
CA GLN A 224 -9.73 31.52 -4.06
C GLN A 224 -9.38 30.80 -5.37
N ALA A 225 -8.96 31.53 -6.41
CA ALA A 225 -8.49 30.94 -7.67
C ALA A 225 -7.20 30.14 -7.48
N ASP A 226 -6.23 30.66 -6.73
CA ASP A 226 -4.99 29.94 -6.43
C ASP A 226 -5.23 28.69 -5.58
N GLU A 227 -6.14 28.77 -4.62
CA GLU A 227 -6.53 27.62 -3.81
C GLU A 227 -7.30 26.56 -4.64
N ALA A 228 -8.17 26.98 -5.58
CA ALA A 228 -8.78 26.06 -6.53
C ALA A 228 -7.73 25.39 -7.44
N ARG A 229 -6.75 26.15 -7.94
CA ARG A 229 -5.64 25.59 -8.73
C ARG A 229 -4.90 24.52 -7.94
N ALA A 230 -4.52 24.81 -6.69
CA ALA A 230 -3.85 23.84 -5.82
C ALA A 230 -4.69 22.56 -5.61
N TYR A 231 -6.01 22.71 -5.47
CA TYR A 231 -6.93 21.58 -5.35
C TYR A 231 -6.92 20.68 -6.60
N PHE A 232 -7.04 21.26 -7.80
CA PHE A 232 -7.05 20.47 -9.05
C PHE A 232 -5.66 19.96 -9.44
N SER A 233 -4.60 20.72 -9.23
CA SER A 233 -3.22 20.28 -9.47
C SER A 233 -2.85 19.07 -8.61
N ALA A 234 -3.27 19.05 -7.34
CA ALA A 234 -3.08 17.89 -6.45
C ALA A 234 -3.80 16.63 -6.93
N MET A 235 -4.72 16.74 -7.90
CA MET A 235 -5.46 15.62 -8.48
C MET A 235 -4.89 15.10 -9.80
N ILE A 236 -4.06 15.90 -10.46
CA ILE A 236 -3.43 15.55 -11.75
C ILE A 236 -2.01 15.01 -11.52
N GLU A 237 -1.32 15.49 -10.49
CA GLU A 237 0.03 15.03 -10.16
C GLU A 237 0.04 14.06 -8.97
N PRO A 238 0.25 12.76 -9.20
CA PRO A 238 0.67 11.87 -8.12
C PRO A 238 2.15 12.06 -7.70
N GLU A 239 2.98 12.86 -8.40
CA GLU A 239 4.44 12.92 -8.15
C GLU A 239 5.11 14.30 -7.91
N GLY A 240 4.44 15.45 -8.03
CA GLY A 240 5.14 16.75 -8.03
C GLY A 240 5.42 17.44 -6.68
N LEU A 241 4.79 17.04 -5.57
CA LEU A 241 4.93 17.75 -4.27
C LEU A 241 6.09 17.28 -3.38
N ARG A 242 7.14 16.66 -3.94
CA ARG A 242 8.40 16.38 -3.23
C ARG A 242 9.44 17.51 -3.31
N TYR A 243 9.19 18.60 -4.04
CA TYR A 243 10.19 19.66 -4.25
C TYR A 243 9.67 21.09 -4.05
N ALA A 244 8.87 21.33 -3.00
CA ALA A 244 8.51 22.70 -2.59
C ALA A 244 8.82 22.98 -1.11
N ALA A 245 9.84 22.32 -0.57
CA ALA A 245 10.43 22.64 0.73
C ALA A 245 11.94 22.34 0.71
N GLN A 246 12.68 23.09 -0.09
CA GLN A 246 14.11 23.34 0.06
C GLN A 246 14.39 24.80 -0.21
#